data_AF-A0A8T4W6E7-F1
#
_entry.id   AF-A0A8T4W6E7-F1
#
_cell.length_a   1.000
_cell.length_b   1.000
_cell.length_c   1.000
_cell.angle_alpha   90.00
_cell.angle_beta   90.00
_cell.angle_gamma   90.00
#
_symmetry.space_group_name_H-M   'P 1'
#
loop_
_entity.id
_entity.type
_entity.pdbx_description
1 polymer ?
#
loop_
_entity_poly.entity_id
_entity_poly.type
_entity_poly.pdbx_seq_one_letter_code
_entity_poly.pdbx_strand_id
1 'polypeptide(L)'
;QAQPYTFTVLIVVAVFFIIAVLFFRQVLASLHFWLYLLFSFIGFLIFNYLLTSTPVVTYGSSAIWGARVTTIPVEDFMYNISMLGFYFLVYWWARQRLTAT
;
A
#
# COMPACT_ATOMS: atom_id res chain seq x y z
N GLN A 1 -3.69 5.96 -24.65
CA GLN A 1 -4.70 6.23 -23.61
C GLN A 1 -3.97 6.52 -22.31
N ALA A 2 -4.38 7.53 -21.54
CA ALA A 2 -3.76 7.83 -20.25
C ALA A 2 -4.24 6.83 -19.19
N GLN A 3 -3.33 6.34 -18.34
CA GLN A 3 -3.62 5.46 -17.19
C GLN A 3 -3.46 6.26 -15.88
N PRO A 4 -4.41 7.15 -15.56
CA PRO A 4 -4.26 8.09 -14.45
C PRO A 4 -4.18 7.39 -13.09
N TYR A 5 -4.91 6.29 -12.90
CA TYR A 5 -4.88 5.52 -11.65
C TYR A 5 -3.51 4.89 -11.42
N THR A 6 -3.01 4.08 -12.36
CA THR A 6 -1.67 3.48 -12.26
C THR A 6 -0.59 4.54 -12.06
N PHE A 7 -0.63 5.65 -12.83
CA PHE A 7 0.32 6.74 -12.67
C PHE A 7 0.31 7.34 -11.25
N THR A 8 -0.89 7.56 -10.70
CA THR A 8 -1.06 8.08 -9.34
C THR A 8 -0.52 7.09 -8.31
N VAL A 9 -0.84 5.81 -8.43
CA VAL A 9 -0.34 4.76 -7.52
C VAL A 9 1.19 4.72 -7.53
N LEU A 10 1.82 4.77 -8.70
CA LEU A 10 3.28 4.77 -8.81
C LEU A 10 3.92 6.00 -8.14
N ILE A 11 3.34 7.19 -8.31
CA ILE A 11 3.79 8.40 -7.61
C ILE A 11 3.69 8.21 -6.11
N VAL A 12 2.53 7.77 -5.61
CA VAL A 12 2.31 7.60 -4.16
C VAL A 12 3.29 6.59 -3.56
N VAL A 13 3.53 5.48 -4.26
CA VAL A 13 4.51 4.45 -3.85
C VAL A 13 5.93 5.00 -3.86
N ALA A 14 6.32 5.75 -4.90
CA ALA A 14 7.63 6.37 -4.97
C ALA A 14 7.84 7.37 -3.84
N VAL A 15 6.86 8.26 -3.60
CA VAL A 15 6.90 9.24 -2.51
C VAL A 15 6.97 8.55 -1.15
N PHE A 16 6.21 7.47 -0.94
CA PHE A 16 6.29 6.64 0.27
C PHE A 16 7.72 6.14 0.50
N PHE A 17 8.31 5.44 -0.47
CA PHE A 17 9.65 4.87 -0.30
C PHE A 17 10.73 5.94 -0.16
N ILE A 18 10.63 7.06 -0.88
CA ILE A 18 11.56 8.20 -0.72
C ILE A 18 11.51 8.72 0.71
N ILE A 19 10.32 9.02 1.23
CA ILE A 19 10.16 9.50 2.61
C ILE A 19 10.64 8.44 3.62
N ALA A 20 10.25 7.19 3.43
CA ALA A 20 10.59 6.10 4.33
C ALA A 20 12.11 5.86 4.39
N VAL A 21 12.81 5.90 3.26
CA VAL A 21 14.27 5.72 3.19
C VAL A 21 15.01 6.91 3.78
N LEU A 22 14.58 8.14 3.49
CA LEU A 22 15.28 9.35 3.94
C LEU A 22 15.10 9.62 5.44
N PHE A 23 13.91 9.38 6.00
CA PHE A 23 13.57 9.81 7.36
C PHE A 23 13.24 8.66 8.32
N PHE A 24 12.90 7.47 7.82
CA PHE A 24 12.39 6.35 8.62
C PHE A 24 13.12 5.04 8.33
N ARG A 25 14.41 5.09 8.01
CA ARG A 25 15.21 3.91 7.64
C ARG A 25 15.15 2.80 8.71
N GLN A 26 15.13 3.16 9.99
CA GLN A 26 14.97 2.21 11.09
C GLN A 26 13.62 1.50 11.11
N VAL A 27 12.56 2.13 10.60
CA VAL A 27 11.25 1.50 10.44
C VAL A 27 11.31 0.46 9.33
N LEU A 28 11.89 0.81 8.18
CA LEU A 28 12.08 -0.14 7.07
C LEU A 28 12.99 -1.32 7.43
N ALA A 29 13.96 -1.12 8.32
CA ALA A 29 14.82 -2.20 8.83
C ALA A 29 14.14 -3.09 9.90
N SER A 30 12.97 -2.69 10.42
CA SER A 30 12.29 -3.39 11.51
C SER A 30 11.42 -4.53 11.01
N LEU A 31 11.61 -5.73 11.58
CA LEU A 31 10.72 -6.87 11.34
C LEU A 31 9.26 -6.57 11.70
N HIS A 32 9.01 -5.77 12.74
CA HIS A 32 7.65 -5.44 13.18
C HIS A 32 6.86 -4.67 12.12
N PHE A 33 7.53 -3.82 11.36
CA PHE A 33 6.91 -3.09 10.25
C PHE A 33 6.47 -4.05 9.14
N TRP A 34 7.34 -4.99 8.76
CA TRP A 34 7.02 -5.98 7.73
C TRP A 34 5.97 -7.00 8.19
N LEU A 35 5.97 -7.39 9.47
CA LEU A 35 4.90 -8.21 10.04
C LEU A 35 3.56 -7.46 10.04
N TYR A 36 3.55 -6.17 10.40
CA TYR A 36 2.36 -5.34 10.31
C TYR A 36 1.77 -5.30 8.89
N LEU A 37 2.62 -5.09 7.87
CA LEU A 37 2.19 -5.13 6.48
C LEU A 37 1.67 -6.52 6.10
N LEU A 38 2.39 -7.58 6.46
CA LEU A 38 2.00 -8.97 6.16
C LEU A 38 0.64 -9.34 6.75
N PHE A 39 0.40 -9.03 8.03
CA PHE A 39 -0.88 -9.33 8.67
C PHE A 39 -2.03 -8.52 8.07
N SER A 40 -1.78 -7.25 7.75
CA SER A 40 -2.76 -6.40 7.05
C SER A 40 -3.06 -6.92 5.64
N PHE A 41 -2.05 -7.50 4.98
CA PHE A 41 -2.15 -8.11 3.66
C PHE A 41 -3.11 -9.29 3.63
N ILE A 42 -3.22 -10.07 4.71
CA ILE A 42 -4.16 -11.20 4.78
C ILE A 42 -5.60 -10.71 4.59
N GLY A 43 -5.99 -9.67 5.34
CA GLY A 43 -7.30 -9.06 5.18
C GLY A 43 -7.50 -8.47 3.79
N PHE A 44 -6.48 -7.76 3.28
CA PHE A 44 -6.49 -7.22 1.92
C PHE A 44 -6.76 -8.32 0.88
N LEU A 45 -6.04 -9.45 0.93
CA LEU A 45 -6.20 -10.54 -0.03
C LEU A 45 -7.60 -11.13 0.02
N ILE A 46 -8.13 -11.42 1.21
CA ILE A 46 -9.47 -12.01 1.37
C ILE A 46 -10.54 -11.07 0.80
N PHE A 47 -10.57 -9.82 1.26
CA PHE A 47 -11.65 -8.91 0.89
C PHE A 47 -11.51 -8.42 -0.55
N ASN A 48 -10.30 -8.10 -1.03
CA ASN A 48 -10.15 -7.64 -2.42
C ASN A 48 -10.41 -8.77 -3.41
N TYR A 49 -10.04 -10.02 -3.09
CA TYR A 49 -10.42 -11.16 -3.91
C TYR A 49 -11.94 -11.27 -4.00
N LEU A 50 -12.65 -11.25 -2.87
CA LEU A 50 -14.11 -11.32 -2.85
C LEU A 50 -14.74 -10.19 -3.67
N LEU A 51 -14.31 -8.94 -3.46
CA LEU A 51 -14.89 -7.77 -4.12
C LEU A 51 -14.62 -7.73 -5.62
N THR A 52 -13.44 -8.17 -6.06
CA THR A 52 -13.07 -8.15 -7.49
C THR A 52 -13.53 -9.39 -8.24
N SER A 53 -13.80 -10.51 -7.56
CA SER A 53 -14.36 -11.73 -8.16
C SER A 53 -15.89 -11.72 -8.26
N THR A 54 -16.59 -10.96 -7.41
CA THR A 54 -18.07 -10.82 -7.40
C THR A 54 -18.59 -9.61 -8.19
N PRO A 55 -17.87 -9.22 -9.25
CA PRO A 55 -17.87 -7.89 -9.88
C PRO A 55 -18.39 -6.67 -9.08
N VAL A 56 -18.27 -6.64 -7.75
CA VAL A 56 -18.68 -5.50 -6.94
C VAL A 56 -17.74 -4.31 -7.20
N VAL A 57 -16.45 -4.59 -7.32
CA VAL A 57 -15.43 -3.62 -7.73
C VAL A 57 -14.88 -4.03 -9.08
N THR A 58 -15.04 -3.14 -10.07
CA THR A 58 -14.55 -3.34 -11.43
C THR A 58 -13.60 -2.23 -11.84
N TYR A 59 -12.61 -2.58 -12.66
CA TYR A 59 -11.60 -1.67 -13.16
C TYR A 59 -11.74 -1.53 -14.67
N GLY A 60 -11.81 -0.29 -15.16
CA GLY A 60 -11.74 -0.02 -16.59
C GLY A 60 -10.39 -0.45 -17.15
N SER A 61 -10.37 -0.97 -18.37
CA SER A 61 -9.14 -1.39 -19.05
C SER A 61 -8.12 -0.26 -19.24
N SER A 62 -8.59 0.99 -19.27
CA SER A 62 -7.73 2.18 -19.34
C SER A 62 -7.20 2.64 -17.98
N ALA A 63 -7.67 2.07 -16.86
CA ALA A 63 -7.28 2.51 -15.52
C ALA A 63 -6.08 1.73 -14.96
N ILE A 64 -5.91 0.47 -15.37
CA ILE A 64 -4.89 -0.46 -14.86
C ILE A 64 -4.04 -1.01 -16.01
N TRP A 65 -2.89 -1.59 -15.69
CA TRP A 65 -2.03 -2.32 -16.63
C TRP A 65 -2.65 -3.62 -17.15
N GLY A 66 -3.70 -4.10 -16.51
CA GLY A 66 -4.34 -5.39 -16.84
C GLY A 66 -3.67 -6.59 -16.17
N ALA A 67 -2.48 -6.42 -15.58
CA ALA A 67 -1.85 -7.43 -14.74
C ALA A 67 -2.63 -7.62 -13.44
N ARG A 68 -2.88 -8.87 -13.07
CA ARG A 68 -3.65 -9.25 -11.86
C ARG A 68 -2.99 -10.40 -11.14
N VAL A 69 -3.11 -10.40 -9.82
CA VAL A 69 -2.89 -11.59 -8.97
C VAL A 69 -4.27 -12.11 -8.61
N THR A 70 -4.61 -13.31 -9.07
CA THR A 70 -6.00 -13.82 -9.08
C THR A 70 -6.93 -12.86 -9.83
N THR A 71 -7.85 -12.17 -9.14
CA THR A 71 -8.75 -11.16 -9.69
C THR A 71 -8.34 -9.73 -9.34
N ILE A 72 -7.32 -9.54 -8.50
CA ILE A 72 -6.94 -8.24 -7.93
C ILE A 72 -5.86 -7.57 -8.82
N PRO A 73 -6.04 -6.32 -9.27
CA PRO A 73 -5.01 -5.58 -10.01
C PRO A 73 -3.72 -5.43 -9.21
N VAL A 74 -2.56 -5.48 -9.88
CA VAL A 74 -1.25 -5.31 -9.22
C VAL A 74 -1.12 -3.94 -8.55
N GLU A 75 -1.72 -2.91 -9.12
CA GLU A 75 -1.74 -1.56 -8.56
C GLU A 75 -2.33 -1.51 -7.15
N ASP A 76 -3.35 -2.32 -6.85
CA ASP A 76 -3.99 -2.32 -5.53
C ASP A 76 -3.04 -2.84 -4.44
N PHE A 77 -2.13 -3.76 -4.78
CA PHE A 77 -1.07 -4.22 -3.87
C PHE A 77 -0.08 -3.09 -3.59
N MET A 78 0.34 -2.37 -4.62
CA MET A 78 1.28 -1.25 -4.48
C MET A 78 0.66 -0.11 -3.66
N TYR A 79 -0.60 0.22 -3.95
CA TYR A 79 -1.37 1.18 -3.19
C TYR A 79 -1.49 0.75 -1.73
N ASN A 80 -1.84 -0.51 -1.45
CA ASN A 80 -1.96 -1.03 -0.09
C ASN A 80 -0.65 -0.89 0.72
N ILE A 81 0.49 -1.26 0.13
CA ILE A 81 1.81 -1.12 0.75
C ILE A 81 2.09 0.35 1.10
N SER A 82 1.89 1.26 0.15
CA SER A 82 2.19 2.68 0.36
C SER A 82 1.27 3.33 1.39
N MET A 83 -0.03 3.05 1.34
CA MET A 83 -1.02 3.61 2.26
C MET A 83 -0.80 3.13 3.70
N LEU A 84 -0.74 1.81 3.92
CA LEU A 84 -0.50 1.26 5.26
C LEU A 84 0.90 1.56 5.76
N GLY A 85 1.88 1.60 4.84
CA GLY A 85 3.22 2.09 5.11
C GLY A 85 3.20 3.49 5.72
N PHE A 86 2.53 4.45 5.06
CA PHE A 86 2.39 5.81 5.58
C PHE A 86 1.70 5.86 6.93
N TYR A 87 0.62 5.10 7.14
CA TYR A 87 -0.06 5.05 8.44
C TYR A 87 0.88 4.59 9.55
N PHE A 88 1.70 3.57 9.27
CA PHE A 88 2.70 3.11 10.23
C PHE A 88 3.77 4.18 10.49
N LEU A 89 4.27 4.87 9.47
CA LEU A 89 5.25 5.95 9.64
C LEU A 89 4.70 7.07 10.54
N VAL A 90 3.46 7.49 10.31
CA VAL A 90 2.78 8.52 11.11
C VAL A 90 2.59 8.03 12.55
N TYR A 91 2.10 6.81 12.74
CA TYR A 91 1.95 6.21 14.07
C TYR A 91 3.29 6.17 14.83
N TRP A 92 4.33 5.67 14.17
CA TRP A 92 5.66 5.56 14.76
C TRP A 92 6.22 6.93 15.14
N TRP A 93 6.09 7.92 14.25
CA TRP A 93 6.52 9.30 14.51
C TRP A 93 5.77 9.91 15.71
N ALA A 94 4.44 9.79 15.71
CA ALA A 94 3.60 10.32 16.78
C ALA A 94 3.92 9.66 18.12
N ARG A 95 4.09 8.33 18.13
CA ARG A 95 4.47 7.57 19.33
C ARG A 95 5.78 8.08 19.90
N GLN A 96 6.81 8.29 19.07
CA GLN A 96 8.09 8.81 19.55
C GLN A 96 7.97 10.18 20.21
N ARG A 97 7.14 11.07 19.65
CA ARG A 97 6.89 12.41 20.21
C ARG A 97 6.16 12.35 21.56
N LEU A 98 5.16 11.49 21.69
CA LEU A 98 4.36 11.35 22.91
C LEU A 98 5.09 10.62 24.04
N THR A 99 6.06 9.77 23.73
CA THR A 99 6.86 9.07 24.77
C THR A 99 8.09 9.87 25.21
N ALA A 100 8.43 10.95 24.48
CA ALA A 100 9.55 11.83 24.80
C ALA A 100 9.18 13.00 25.73
N THR A 101 7.87 13.19 25.98
CA THR A 101 7.30 14.03 27.06
C THR A 101 7.09 13.20 28.31
#